data_AF-A0A955WM81-F1
#
_entry.id   AF-A0A955WM81-F1
#
_cell.length_a   1.000
_cell.length_b   1.000
_cell.length_c   1.000
_cell.angle_alpha   90.00
_cell.angle_beta   90.00
_cell.angle_gamma   90.00
#
_symmetry.space_group_name_H-M   'P 1'
#
loop_
_entity.id
_entity.type
_entity.pdbx_description
1 polymer ?
#
loop_
_entity_poly.entity_id
_entity_poly.type
_entity_poly.pdbx_seq_one_letter_code
_entity_poly.pdbx_strand_id
1 'polypeptide(L)'
;MYGAASLLLFALLSPPAVVEPLAAVRASAQEADVDALRTIADGPRTGAGGFAQAVLVPLLHARGEADEAAQRARLAGFLTRWQVIGPLPGGARALDGPQTARDDWRVGATAEGYAGRGHAVRWHGVGDAARYGRLDLDAVSHHADGGVLLAAAIFGLEIGETVAIRVTSAASWRLWLDGERVDAGPGRPSLRGADAVLATLRPGPHRLLVETHG
;
A
#
# COMPACT_ATOMS: atom_id res chain seq x y z
N MET A 1 -11.01 -18.11 -18.89
CA MET A 1 -10.18 -18.14 -17.67
C MET A 1 -9.74 -16.71 -17.41
N TYR A 2 -10.52 -15.96 -16.62
CA TYR A 2 -10.08 -14.64 -16.16
C TYR A 2 -9.14 -14.90 -14.98
N GLY A 3 -7.86 -14.58 -15.15
CA GLY A 3 -6.87 -14.69 -14.08
C GLY A 3 -7.29 -13.76 -12.94
N ALA A 4 -7.31 -14.28 -11.72
CA ALA A 4 -7.54 -13.49 -10.52
C ALA A 4 -6.56 -12.31 -10.53
N ALA A 5 -7.08 -11.09 -10.70
CA ALA A 5 -6.30 -9.89 -10.65
C ALA A 5 -6.01 -9.59 -9.18
N SER A 6 -4.98 -10.25 -8.62
CA SER A 6 -4.50 -9.98 -7.26
C SER A 6 -4.14 -8.51 -7.12
N LEU A 7 -5.03 -7.76 -6.48
CA LEU A 7 -4.83 -6.34 -6.27
C LEU A 7 -4.03 -6.13 -4.98
N LEU A 8 -2.71 -6.02 -5.17
CA LEU A 8 -1.74 -5.92 -4.09
C LEU A 8 -1.29 -4.49 -3.93
N LEU A 9 -1.65 -3.88 -2.81
CA LEU A 9 -1.14 -2.58 -2.42
C LEU A 9 0.06 -2.75 -1.49
N PHE A 10 1.22 -2.26 -1.92
CA PHE A 10 2.37 -2.05 -1.05
C PHE A 10 2.48 -0.59 -0.66
N ALA A 11 2.71 -0.27 0.62
CA ALA A 11 3.07 1.08 1.03
C ALA A 11 4.25 1.04 2.01
N LEU A 12 5.32 1.70 1.61
CA LEU A 12 6.55 1.87 2.38
C LEU A 12 6.85 3.35 2.52
N LEU A 13 7.22 3.78 3.72
CA LEU A 13 7.81 5.08 3.99
C LEU A 13 9.32 4.91 4.18
N SER A 14 10.12 5.49 3.30
CA SER A 14 11.57 5.52 3.45
C SER A 14 12.10 6.94 3.31
N PRO A 15 13.26 7.30 3.88
CA PRO A 15 13.93 8.55 3.55
C PRO A 15 14.22 8.63 2.04
N PRO A 16 14.36 9.85 1.47
CA PRO A 16 14.66 10.06 0.06
C PRO A 16 16.10 9.66 -0.21
N ALA A 17 16.32 8.41 -0.54
CA ALA A 17 17.61 7.96 -1.05
C ALA A 17 17.69 8.10 -2.57
N VAL A 18 18.90 8.33 -3.05
CA VAL A 18 19.29 8.33 -4.46
C VAL A 18 18.80 7.04 -5.13
N VAL A 19 18.29 7.18 -6.36
CA VAL A 19 17.87 6.07 -7.22
C VAL A 19 19.09 5.20 -7.55
N GLU A 20 19.36 4.22 -6.70
CA GLU A 20 20.44 3.23 -6.88
C GLU A 20 19.99 2.04 -7.75
N PRO A 21 20.94 1.26 -8.31
CA PRO A 21 20.60 0.20 -9.25
C PRO A 21 19.89 -0.96 -8.54
N LEU A 22 18.55 -0.93 -8.61
CA LEU A 22 17.64 -2.01 -8.23
C LEU A 22 17.94 -3.36 -8.93
N ALA A 23 18.86 -3.40 -9.89
CA ALA A 23 19.25 -4.58 -10.65
C ALA A 23 19.77 -5.71 -9.75
N ALA A 24 20.66 -5.42 -8.79
CA ALA A 24 21.20 -6.43 -7.88
C ALA A 24 20.10 -7.04 -7.01
N VAL A 25 19.23 -6.21 -6.42
CA VAL A 25 18.11 -6.69 -5.60
C VAL A 25 17.12 -7.51 -6.42
N ARG A 26 16.89 -7.14 -7.69
CA ARG A 26 16.04 -7.91 -8.61
C ARG A 26 16.65 -9.27 -8.94
N ALA A 27 17.95 -9.35 -9.19
CA ALA A 27 18.63 -10.61 -9.43
C ALA A 27 18.51 -11.53 -8.22
N SER A 28 18.84 -11.05 -7.01
CA SER A 28 18.68 -11.83 -5.78
C SER A 28 17.22 -12.24 -5.51
N ALA A 29 16.25 -11.37 -5.83
CA ALA A 29 14.83 -11.69 -5.72
C ALA A 29 14.39 -12.80 -6.69
N GLN A 30 14.92 -12.81 -7.92
CA GLN A 30 14.66 -13.86 -8.91
C GLN A 30 15.25 -15.21 -8.49
N GLU A 31 16.41 -15.19 -7.84
CA GLU A 31 17.10 -16.38 -7.34
C GLU A 31 16.62 -16.82 -5.95
N ALA A 32 15.75 -16.02 -5.31
CA ALA A 32 15.29 -16.20 -3.93
C ALA A 32 16.45 -16.34 -2.91
N ASP A 33 17.55 -15.64 -3.15
CA ASP A 33 18.70 -15.57 -2.24
C ASP A 33 18.37 -14.69 -1.04
N VAL A 34 17.92 -15.34 0.04
CA VAL A 34 17.48 -14.67 1.27
C VAL A 34 18.63 -14.02 2.02
N ASP A 35 19.83 -14.58 1.97
CA ASP A 35 20.98 -14.02 2.71
C ASP A 35 21.52 -12.76 2.02
N ALA A 36 21.54 -12.75 0.68
CA ALA A 36 21.80 -11.54 -0.09
C ALA A 36 20.72 -10.47 0.17
N LEU A 37 19.44 -10.85 0.18
CA LEU A 37 18.35 -9.93 0.48
C LEU A 37 18.44 -9.37 1.91
N ARG A 38 18.76 -10.19 2.91
CA ARG A 38 19.02 -9.74 4.29
C ARG A 38 20.14 -8.72 4.33
N THR A 39 21.26 -9.02 3.68
CA THR A 39 22.43 -8.14 3.61
C THR A 39 22.08 -6.77 3.01
N ILE A 40 21.32 -6.75 1.91
CA ILE A 40 20.87 -5.49 1.27
C ILE A 40 19.86 -4.75 2.17
N ALA A 41 18.94 -5.49 2.78
CA ALA A 41 17.86 -4.96 3.61
C ALA A 41 18.34 -4.39 4.95
N ASP A 42 19.44 -4.91 5.48
CA ASP A 42 20.11 -4.47 6.73
C ASP A 42 21.12 -3.34 6.48
N GLY A 43 21.38 -3.01 5.21
CA GLY A 43 22.20 -1.88 4.81
C GLY A 43 21.54 -0.51 5.06
N PRO A 44 22.14 0.58 4.55
CA PRO A 44 21.56 1.92 4.66
C PRO A 44 20.13 1.95 4.11
N ARG A 45 19.26 2.80 4.69
CA ARG A 45 17.86 2.95 4.27
C ARG A 45 17.75 3.62 2.90
N THR A 46 18.09 2.88 1.85
CA THR A 46 18.01 3.31 0.46
C THR A 46 16.75 2.78 -0.21
N GLY A 47 16.49 3.22 -1.45
CA GLY A 47 15.44 2.62 -2.29
C GLY A 47 15.68 1.12 -2.51
N ALA A 48 16.95 0.69 -2.60
CA ALA A 48 17.31 -0.72 -2.71
C ALA A 48 17.02 -1.50 -1.43
N GLY A 49 17.36 -0.95 -0.25
CA GLY A 49 17.03 -1.56 1.04
C GLY A 49 15.52 -1.69 1.25
N GLY A 50 14.75 -0.64 0.94
CA GLY A 50 13.29 -0.67 0.99
C GLY A 50 12.67 -1.72 0.06
N PHE A 51 13.20 -1.86 -1.16
CA PHE A 51 12.77 -2.89 -2.10
C PHE A 51 13.16 -4.29 -1.62
N ALA A 52 14.37 -4.47 -1.09
CA ALA A 52 14.82 -5.74 -0.52
C ALA A 52 13.90 -6.19 0.63
N GLN A 53 13.50 -5.27 1.53
CA GLN A 53 12.53 -5.56 2.58
C GLN A 53 11.17 -6.00 2.00
N ALA A 54 10.68 -5.35 0.93
CA ALA A 54 9.41 -5.70 0.29
C ALA A 54 9.39 -7.11 -0.33
N VAL A 55 10.54 -7.61 -0.74
CA VAL A 55 10.71 -8.99 -1.24
C VAL A 55 10.98 -9.97 -0.10
N LEU A 56 11.89 -9.61 0.81
CA LEU A 56 12.37 -10.48 1.88
C LEU A 56 11.27 -10.83 2.87
N VAL A 57 10.44 -9.86 3.27
CA VAL A 57 9.45 -10.09 4.33
C VAL A 57 8.42 -11.15 3.93
N PRO A 58 7.81 -11.13 2.72
CA PRO A 58 6.95 -12.22 2.27
C PRO A 58 7.66 -13.59 2.20
N LEU A 59 8.94 -13.62 1.80
CA LEU A 59 9.71 -14.86 1.74
C LEU A 59 9.96 -15.47 3.13
N LEU A 60 10.34 -14.65 4.11
CA LEU A 60 10.51 -15.09 5.50
C LEU A 60 9.20 -15.64 6.07
N HIS A 61 8.07 -14.96 5.83
CA HIS A 61 6.78 -15.46 6.26
C HIS A 61 6.44 -16.81 5.62
N ALA A 62 6.66 -16.97 4.31
CA ALA A 62 6.42 -18.22 3.61
C ALA A 62 7.30 -19.38 4.12
N ARG A 63 8.47 -19.08 4.70
CA ARG A 63 9.37 -20.05 5.34
C ARG A 63 9.02 -20.38 6.80
N GLY A 64 7.97 -19.76 7.35
CA GLY A 64 7.58 -19.92 8.76
C GLY A 64 8.35 -19.01 9.73
N GLU A 65 9.15 -18.07 9.24
CA GLU A 65 9.93 -17.12 10.03
C GLU A 65 9.10 -15.85 10.33
N ALA A 66 7.90 -16.04 10.89
CA ALA A 66 6.88 -14.99 11.02
C ALA A 66 7.30 -13.83 11.95
N ASP A 67 8.06 -14.11 13.01
CA ASP A 67 8.52 -13.10 13.96
C ASP A 67 9.55 -12.15 13.33
N GLU A 68 10.50 -12.70 12.56
CA GLU A 68 11.48 -11.90 11.83
C GLU A 68 10.79 -11.08 10.73
N ALA A 69 9.87 -11.69 9.98
CA ALA A 69 9.07 -10.98 8.99
C ALA A 69 8.34 -9.77 9.61
N ALA A 70 7.73 -9.94 10.79
CA ALA A 70 7.02 -8.88 11.49
C ALA A 70 7.95 -7.78 12.01
N GLN A 71 9.12 -8.16 12.55
CA GLN A 71 10.14 -7.20 12.99
C GLN A 71 10.66 -6.37 11.81
N ARG A 72 11.02 -7.02 10.71
CA ARG A 72 11.53 -6.37 9.51
C ARG A 72 10.50 -5.44 8.87
N ALA A 73 9.24 -5.84 8.76
CA ALA A 73 8.17 -4.97 8.29
C ALA A 73 8.04 -3.68 9.12
N ARG A 74 8.15 -3.78 10.45
CA ARG A 74 8.12 -2.61 11.35
C ARG A 74 9.33 -1.71 11.14
N LEU A 75 10.53 -2.28 11.08
CA LEU A 75 11.78 -1.53 10.89
C LEU A 75 11.86 -0.86 9.51
N ALA A 76 11.25 -1.48 8.50
CA ALA A 76 11.12 -0.91 7.16
C ALA A 76 10.14 0.27 7.14
N GLY A 77 9.17 0.37 8.06
CA GLY A 77 8.14 1.40 8.02
C GLY A 77 6.96 1.03 7.12
N PHE A 78 6.64 -0.26 7.02
CA PHE A 78 5.45 -0.72 6.30
C PHE A 78 4.17 -0.33 7.03
N LEU A 79 3.22 0.20 6.26
CA LEU A 79 1.86 0.44 6.75
C LEU A 79 1.14 -0.90 6.87
N THR A 80 0.80 -1.29 8.10
CA THR A 80 0.18 -2.59 8.42
C THR A 80 -1.26 -2.45 8.90
N ARG A 81 -1.70 -1.25 9.23
CA ARG A 81 -3.07 -0.97 9.68
C ARG A 81 -3.82 -0.25 8.58
N TRP A 82 -4.71 -0.98 7.94
CA TRP A 82 -5.54 -0.48 6.86
C TRP A 82 -7.03 -0.59 7.21
N GLN A 83 -7.79 0.37 6.71
CA GLN A 83 -9.22 0.28 6.56
C GLN A 83 -9.54 0.23 5.06
N VAL A 84 -10.61 -0.45 4.69
CA VAL A 84 -11.07 -0.53 3.30
C VAL A 84 -12.56 -0.25 3.22
N ILE A 85 -12.99 0.32 2.10
CA ILE A 85 -14.39 0.42 1.71
C ILE A 85 -14.53 0.15 0.20
N GLY A 86 -15.63 -0.52 -0.14
CA GLY A 86 -16.05 -0.82 -1.51
C GLY A 86 -16.47 -2.29 -1.67
N PRO A 87 -16.80 -2.72 -2.89
CA PRO A 87 -16.73 -1.95 -4.13
C PRO A 87 -17.77 -0.82 -4.18
N LEU A 88 -17.29 0.40 -4.41
CA LEU A 88 -18.09 1.58 -4.70
C LEU A 88 -18.46 1.59 -6.20
N PRO A 89 -19.63 2.15 -6.57
CA PRO A 89 -19.99 2.30 -7.98
C PRO A 89 -18.93 3.11 -8.75
N GLY A 90 -18.55 2.64 -9.94
CA GLY A 90 -17.56 3.31 -10.78
C GLY A 90 -18.07 4.60 -11.43
N GLY A 91 -17.17 5.57 -11.61
CA GLY A 91 -17.41 6.84 -12.32
C GLY A 91 -16.98 8.08 -11.51
N ALA A 92 -16.45 9.11 -12.18
CA ALA A 92 -15.96 10.35 -11.56
C ALA A 92 -16.99 10.97 -10.58
N ARG A 93 -18.28 10.89 -10.93
CA ARG A 93 -19.39 11.41 -10.12
C ARG A 93 -19.60 10.72 -8.76
N ALA A 94 -19.18 9.46 -8.60
CA ALA A 94 -19.37 8.72 -7.34
C ALA A 94 -18.36 9.15 -6.25
N LEU A 95 -17.28 9.83 -6.65
CA LEU A 95 -16.17 10.18 -5.75
C LEU A 95 -15.83 11.69 -5.77
N ASP A 96 -16.41 12.46 -6.69
CA ASP A 96 -16.20 13.92 -6.81
C ASP A 96 -17.42 14.75 -6.36
N GLY A 97 -18.34 14.15 -5.58
CA GLY A 97 -19.47 14.83 -4.95
C GLY A 97 -19.13 15.45 -3.59
N PRO A 98 -19.89 16.44 -3.10
CA PRO A 98 -19.76 16.89 -1.72
C PRO A 98 -20.20 15.75 -0.77
N GLN A 99 -19.32 15.32 0.15
CA GLN A 99 -19.47 14.16 1.05
C GLN A 99 -19.27 12.78 0.39
N THR A 100 -18.09 12.56 -0.18
CA THR A 100 -17.73 11.23 -0.67
C THR A 100 -17.03 10.40 0.41
N ALA A 101 -17.05 9.07 0.28
CA ALA A 101 -16.26 8.18 1.16
C ALA A 101 -14.75 8.55 1.17
N ARG A 102 -14.28 9.23 0.12
CA ARG A 102 -12.93 9.81 0.01
C ARG A 102 -12.72 10.95 1.03
N ASP A 103 -13.68 11.86 1.15
CA ASP A 103 -13.61 13.01 2.05
C ASP A 103 -13.92 12.65 3.51
N ASP A 104 -14.83 11.69 3.71
CA ASP A 104 -15.40 11.35 5.02
C ASP A 104 -14.63 10.29 5.80
N TRP A 105 -13.48 9.81 5.32
CA TRP A 105 -12.68 8.91 6.14
C TRP A 105 -12.03 9.66 7.32
N ARG A 106 -12.79 9.69 8.40
CA ARG A 106 -12.36 10.06 9.75
C ARG A 106 -11.92 8.79 10.47
N VAL A 107 -10.82 8.90 11.21
CA VAL A 107 -10.34 7.82 12.08
C VAL A 107 -11.49 7.36 12.99
N GLY A 108 -11.89 6.09 12.90
CA GLY A 108 -12.96 5.53 13.73
C GLY A 108 -14.40 5.77 13.24
N ALA A 109 -14.62 6.53 12.16
CA ALA A 109 -15.94 6.65 11.54
C ALA A 109 -16.26 5.39 10.71
N THR A 110 -16.63 4.33 11.42
CA THR A 110 -16.98 3.01 10.85
C THR A 110 -18.50 2.81 10.70
N ALA A 111 -19.27 3.85 11.02
CA ALA A 111 -20.71 3.72 11.33
C ALA A 111 -21.65 4.12 10.18
N GLU A 112 -21.27 5.06 9.31
CA GLU A 112 -22.13 5.48 8.21
C GLU A 112 -21.96 4.54 7.01
N GLY A 113 -23.09 3.99 6.53
CA GLY A 113 -23.13 3.16 5.35
C GLY A 113 -23.23 4.02 4.09
N TYR A 114 -22.32 3.81 3.14
CA TYR A 114 -22.30 4.44 1.83
C TYR A 114 -23.00 3.55 0.80
N ALA A 115 -23.58 4.14 -0.24
CA ALA A 115 -24.14 3.39 -1.35
C ALA A 115 -23.03 2.66 -2.15
N GLY A 116 -22.83 1.39 -1.87
CA GLY A 116 -21.95 0.52 -2.64
C GLY A 116 -22.67 -0.08 -3.85
N ARG A 117 -21.96 -0.96 -4.57
CA ARG A 117 -22.55 -1.63 -5.72
C ARG A 117 -23.55 -2.72 -5.29
N GLY A 118 -24.83 -2.36 -5.33
CA GLY A 118 -25.94 -3.28 -5.02
C GLY A 118 -26.23 -3.47 -3.53
N HIS A 119 -25.44 -2.87 -2.63
CA HIS A 119 -25.65 -2.90 -1.18
C HIS A 119 -24.91 -1.73 -0.51
N ALA A 120 -25.30 -1.40 0.73
CA ALA A 120 -24.57 -0.42 1.52
C ALA A 120 -23.22 -0.98 1.98
N VAL A 121 -22.15 -0.19 1.88
CA VAL A 121 -20.79 -0.53 2.30
C VAL A 121 -20.30 0.43 3.36
N ARG A 122 -19.34 0.01 4.20
CA ARG A 122 -18.76 0.84 5.26
C ARG A 122 -17.27 0.58 5.38
N TRP A 123 -16.56 1.55 5.94
CA TRP A 123 -15.17 1.37 6.34
C TRP A 123 -15.06 0.24 7.36
N HIS A 124 -14.18 -0.71 7.07
CA HIS A 124 -13.88 -1.80 7.99
C HIS A 124 -12.38 -2.07 8.00
N GLY A 125 -11.89 -2.56 9.15
CA GLY A 125 -10.51 -3.02 9.26
C GLY A 125 -10.32 -4.32 8.51
N VAL A 126 -9.17 -4.49 7.88
CA VAL A 126 -8.88 -5.65 7.01
C VAL A 126 -8.12 -6.78 7.71
N GLY A 127 -7.79 -6.61 9.00
CA GLY A 127 -7.15 -7.63 9.83
C GLY A 127 -5.95 -8.28 9.12
N ASP A 128 -6.03 -9.59 8.93
CA ASP A 128 -4.98 -10.41 8.33
C ASP A 128 -4.79 -10.22 6.82
N ALA A 129 -5.70 -9.53 6.13
CA ALA A 129 -5.52 -9.18 4.73
C ALA A 129 -4.52 -8.02 4.54
N ALA A 130 -4.19 -7.28 5.60
CA ALA A 130 -3.06 -6.35 5.64
C ALA A 130 -1.92 -6.95 6.47
N ARG A 131 -0.96 -7.59 5.80
CA ARG A 131 0.22 -8.14 6.45
C ARG A 131 1.47 -7.70 5.73
N TYR A 132 2.48 -7.33 6.52
CA TYR A 132 3.82 -7.07 5.97
C TYR A 132 3.86 -6.00 4.87
N GLY A 133 3.07 -4.93 5.03
CA GLY A 133 2.99 -3.85 4.05
C GLY A 133 2.22 -4.19 2.78
N ARG A 134 1.70 -5.43 2.65
CA ARG A 134 0.85 -5.89 1.56
C ARG A 134 -0.60 -5.89 2.02
N LEU A 135 -1.46 -5.28 1.23
CA LEU A 135 -2.91 -5.40 1.36
C LEU A 135 -3.47 -6.20 0.19
N ASP A 136 -4.11 -7.33 0.51
CA ASP A 136 -4.83 -8.17 -0.44
C ASP A 136 -6.28 -7.70 -0.55
N LEU A 137 -6.58 -6.88 -1.56
CA LEU A 137 -7.92 -6.32 -1.74
C LEU A 137 -8.95 -7.33 -2.29
N ASP A 138 -8.47 -8.43 -2.86
CA ASP A 138 -9.29 -9.55 -3.34
C ASP A 138 -9.91 -10.29 -2.16
N ALA A 139 -9.09 -10.57 -1.14
CA ALA A 139 -9.51 -11.21 0.10
C ALA A 139 -10.53 -10.37 0.89
N VAL A 140 -10.58 -9.06 0.66
CA VAL A 140 -11.41 -8.11 1.41
C VAL A 140 -12.74 -7.81 0.71
N SER A 141 -12.75 -7.73 -0.63
CA SER A 141 -13.87 -7.12 -1.36
C SER A 141 -14.70 -8.06 -2.23
N HIS A 142 -14.37 -9.36 -2.28
CA HIS A 142 -15.09 -10.37 -3.10
C HIS A 142 -15.43 -9.86 -4.51
N HIS A 143 -14.40 -9.48 -5.29
CA HIS A 143 -14.45 -8.82 -6.61
C HIS A 143 -15.83 -8.62 -7.24
N ALA A 144 -16.24 -7.35 -7.34
CA ALA A 144 -17.26 -6.95 -8.32
C ALA A 144 -16.56 -6.21 -9.47
N ASP A 145 -16.33 -6.89 -10.60
CA ASP A 145 -15.72 -6.36 -11.83
C ASP A 145 -16.24 -4.95 -12.20
N GLY A 146 -15.38 -3.92 -12.18
CA GLY A 146 -15.76 -2.54 -12.50
C GLY A 146 -16.17 -1.67 -11.30
N GLY A 147 -15.77 -2.04 -10.08
CA GLY A 147 -15.94 -1.24 -8.86
C GLY A 147 -14.68 -0.47 -8.46
N VAL A 148 -14.84 0.54 -7.61
CA VAL A 148 -13.73 1.26 -6.97
C VAL A 148 -13.55 0.78 -5.54
N LEU A 149 -12.30 0.50 -5.15
CA LEU A 149 -11.94 0.24 -3.77
C LEU A 149 -11.12 1.40 -3.24
N LEU A 150 -11.39 1.78 -1.99
CA LEU A 150 -10.60 2.75 -1.26
C LEU A 150 -9.91 2.02 -0.11
N ALA A 151 -8.59 2.15 -0.03
CA ALA A 151 -7.75 1.65 1.03
C ALA A 151 -7.09 2.82 1.76
N ALA A 152 -7.07 2.71 3.07
CA ALA A 152 -6.88 3.82 3.97
C ALA A 152 -5.93 3.47 5.12
N ALA A 153 -4.82 4.18 5.28
CA ALA A 153 -3.92 4.06 6.43
C ALA A 153 -3.62 5.41 7.12
N ILE A 154 -3.57 5.40 8.46
CA ILE A 154 -3.07 6.52 9.25
C ILE A 154 -1.71 6.15 9.82
N PHE A 155 -0.77 7.08 9.75
CA PHE A 155 0.55 6.95 10.33
C PHE A 155 0.95 8.25 11.00
N GLY A 156 2.02 8.22 11.79
CA GLY A 156 2.53 9.41 12.47
C GLY A 156 4.03 9.54 12.28
N LEU A 157 4.50 10.77 12.24
CA LEU A 157 5.92 11.10 12.27
C LEU A 157 6.26 11.82 13.57
N GLU A 158 7.34 11.41 14.21
CA GLU A 158 7.85 12.09 15.41
C GLU A 158 8.55 13.41 15.05
N ILE A 159 9.20 13.44 13.88
CA ILE A 159 9.90 14.59 13.33
C ILE A 159 9.42 14.86 11.91
N GLY A 160 9.51 16.12 11.46
CA GLY A 160 9.21 16.46 10.08
C GLY A 160 10.33 15.97 9.18
N GLU A 161 9.99 15.21 8.15
CA GLU A 161 10.96 14.63 7.22
C GLU A 161 10.35 14.45 5.82
N THR A 162 11.24 14.33 4.84
CA THR A 162 10.84 13.87 3.51
C THR A 162 10.69 12.35 3.55
N VAL A 163 9.53 11.87 3.15
CA VAL A 163 9.24 10.45 3.00
C VAL A 163 9.08 10.10 1.54
N ALA A 164 9.45 8.90 1.18
CA ALA A 164 9.26 8.33 -0.13
C ALA A 164 8.19 7.24 -0.03
N ILE A 165 7.00 7.53 -0.55
CA ILE A 165 5.84 6.63 -0.57
C ILE A 165 5.92 5.80 -1.84
N ARG A 166 5.91 4.48 -1.70
CA ARG A 166 5.87 3.55 -2.85
C ARG A 166 4.54 2.85 -2.86
N VAL A 167 3.88 2.88 -4.01
CA VAL A 167 2.62 2.17 -4.26
C VAL A 167 2.76 1.33 -5.52
N THR A 168 2.37 0.07 -5.41
CA THR A 168 2.19 -0.83 -6.56
C THR A 168 0.78 -1.40 -6.49
N SER A 169 0.22 -1.76 -7.65
CA SER A 169 -1.09 -2.40 -7.77
C SER A 169 -1.21 -3.07 -9.14
N ALA A 170 -1.91 -4.21 -9.19
CA ALA A 170 -2.25 -4.86 -10.45
C ALA A 170 -3.29 -4.08 -11.25
N ALA A 171 -4.13 -3.26 -10.59
CA ALA A 171 -5.08 -2.37 -11.26
C ALA A 171 -4.69 -0.91 -11.11
N SER A 172 -5.33 -0.04 -11.90
CA SER A 172 -4.99 1.39 -11.88
C SER A 172 -5.27 1.99 -10.51
N TRP A 173 -4.44 2.94 -10.11
CA TRP A 173 -4.47 3.48 -8.77
C TRP A 173 -4.26 5.00 -8.75
N ARG A 174 -4.71 5.61 -7.67
CA ARG A 174 -4.48 7.01 -7.33
C ARG A 174 -4.10 7.08 -5.85
N LEU A 175 -3.26 8.04 -5.50
CA LEU A 175 -2.71 8.23 -4.16
C LEU A 175 -3.03 9.63 -3.66
N TRP A 176 -3.54 9.71 -2.44
CA TRP A 176 -3.74 10.96 -1.71
C TRP A 176 -3.02 10.92 -0.37
N LEU A 177 -2.51 12.07 0.01
CA LEU A 177 -1.84 12.33 1.26
C LEU A 177 -2.48 13.57 1.89
N ASP A 178 -3.01 13.42 3.10
CA ASP A 178 -3.68 14.49 3.84
C ASP A 178 -4.79 15.22 3.04
N GLY A 179 -5.47 14.49 2.17
CA GLY A 179 -6.57 14.99 1.34
C GLY A 179 -6.12 15.54 -0.03
N GLU A 180 -4.83 15.74 -0.25
CA GLU A 180 -4.28 16.18 -1.54
C GLU A 180 -3.89 14.97 -2.40
N ARG A 181 -4.26 14.97 -3.68
CA ARG A 181 -3.82 13.93 -4.61
C ARG A 181 -2.36 14.16 -4.97
N VAL A 182 -1.50 13.19 -4.63
CA VAL A 182 -0.05 13.30 -4.83
C VAL A 182 0.47 12.50 -6.02
N ASP A 183 -0.23 11.43 -6.43
CA ASP A 183 0.17 10.64 -7.61
C ASP A 183 -0.96 9.77 -8.17
N ALA A 184 -0.75 9.19 -9.35
CA ALA A 184 -1.60 8.17 -9.95
C ALA A 184 -0.80 7.30 -10.93
N GLY A 185 -1.14 6.02 -11.01
CA GLY A 185 -0.45 5.08 -11.89
C GLY A 185 -1.38 4.07 -12.56
N PRO A 186 -0.97 3.53 -13.72
CA PRO A 186 -1.66 2.39 -14.32
C PRO A 186 -1.48 1.12 -13.48
N GLY A 187 -2.41 0.18 -13.63
CA GLY A 187 -2.28 -1.15 -13.06
C GLY A 187 -1.16 -1.92 -13.74
N ARG A 188 -0.15 -2.31 -12.96
CA ARG A 188 0.99 -3.07 -13.45
C ARG A 188 1.43 -4.04 -12.35
N PRO A 189 1.34 -5.36 -12.56
CA PRO A 189 1.77 -6.35 -11.57
C PRO A 189 3.30 -6.38 -11.33
N SER A 190 4.05 -5.39 -11.83
CA SER A 190 5.51 -5.39 -11.75
C SER A 190 6.03 -4.69 -10.50
N LEU A 191 6.97 -5.35 -9.83
CA LEU A 191 7.95 -4.89 -8.83
C LEU A 191 8.88 -3.77 -9.36
N ARG A 192 8.33 -2.73 -10.00
CA ARG A 192 9.04 -1.48 -10.22
C ARG A 192 8.99 -0.69 -8.90
N GLY A 193 9.85 -1.06 -7.96
CA GLY A 193 10.18 -0.23 -6.80
C GLY A 193 10.90 1.08 -7.15
N ALA A 194 10.77 1.57 -8.39
CA ALA A 194 11.48 2.72 -8.92
C ALA A 194 10.68 4.02 -8.74
N ASP A 195 9.36 3.96 -8.84
CA ASP A 195 8.53 5.16 -8.76
C ASP A 195 8.12 5.35 -7.30
N ALA A 196 8.76 6.34 -6.68
CA ALA A 196 8.47 6.75 -5.31
C ALA A 196 7.95 8.19 -5.35
N VAL A 197 6.85 8.42 -4.64
CA VAL A 197 6.29 9.74 -4.45
C VAL A 197 6.99 10.35 -3.24
N LEU A 198 7.78 11.39 -3.49
CA LEU A 198 8.42 12.13 -2.40
C LEU A 198 7.42 13.13 -1.83
N ALA A 199 7.25 13.11 -0.51
CA ALA A 199 6.43 14.07 0.22
C ALA A 199 7.20 14.60 1.42
N THR A 200 7.21 15.93 1.60
CA THR A 200 7.77 16.54 2.82
C THR A 200 6.66 16.68 3.84
N LEU A 201 6.79 15.98 4.96
CA LEU A 201 5.77 15.89 5.99
C LEU A 201 6.22 16.61 7.27
N ARG A 202 5.25 17.11 8.02
CA ARG A 202 5.48 17.74 9.34
C ARG A 202 5.43 16.67 10.43
N PRO A 203 5.90 16.95 11.66
CA PRO A 203 5.59 16.07 12.78
C PRO A 203 4.07 15.96 12.98
N GLY A 204 3.59 14.77 13.36
CA GLY A 204 2.19 14.52 13.67
C GLY A 204 1.54 13.42 12.82
N PRO A 205 0.20 13.29 12.92
CA PRO A 205 -0.54 12.28 12.18
C PRO A 205 -0.73 12.67 10.71
N HIS A 206 -0.62 11.68 9.84
CA HIS A 206 -0.82 11.76 8.41
C HIS A 206 -1.77 10.68 7.92
N ARG A 207 -2.44 10.97 6.82
CA ARG A 207 -3.45 10.10 6.22
C ARG A 207 -3.07 9.76 4.79
N LEU A 208 -2.95 8.47 4.51
CA LEU A 208 -2.71 7.93 3.19
C LEU A 208 -3.97 7.24 2.66
N LEU A 209 -4.49 7.71 1.52
CA LEU A 209 -5.58 7.05 0.82
C LEU A 209 -5.08 6.53 -0.53
N VAL A 210 -5.46 5.29 -0.84
CA VAL A 210 -5.25 4.68 -2.15
C VAL A 210 -6.60 4.29 -2.72
N GLU A 211 -6.87 4.75 -3.93
CA GLU A 211 -8.04 4.38 -4.71
C GLU A 211 -7.58 3.44 -5.80
N THR A 212 -8.29 2.34 -6.00
CA THR A 212 -7.97 1.38 -7.05
C THR A 212 -9.19 1.08 -7.89
N HIS A 213 -8.99 1.02 -9.20
CA HIS A 213 -10.04 0.74 -10.18
C HIS A 213 -9.76 -0.59 -10.87
N GLY A 214 -10.62 -1.58 -10.59
CA GLY A 214 -10.61 -2.91 -11.24
C GLY A 214 -11.48 -2.97 -12.48
#